data_AF-A0A3D3DGM5-F1
#
_entry.id   AF-A0A3D3DGM5-F1
#
_cell.length_a   1.000
_cell.length_b   1.000
_cell.length_c   1.000
_cell.angle_alpha   90.00
_cell.angle_beta   90.00
_cell.angle_gamma   90.00
#
_symmetry.space_group_name_H-M   'P 1'
#
loop_
_entity.id
_entity.type
_entity.pdbx_description
1 polymer ?
#
loop_
_entity_poly.entity_id
_entity_poly.type
_entity_poly.pdbx_seq_one_letter_code
_entity_poly.pdbx_strand_id
1 'polypeptide(L)'
;MAAAYGLYARAAQDPLPGMLGALGRAMRNRFYFDELYQATVIRGHDFLARVADGFDRWILAGVAVRGTHGTTELAGRALRLLQTGNLQTYALLFALGVGLILYLVLF
;
A
#
# COMPACT_ATOMS: atom_id res chain seq x y z
N MET A 1 26.43 26.76 42.51
CA MET A 1 27.47 25.83 43.00
C MET A 1 27.39 25.55 44.50
N ALA A 2 27.15 26.54 45.37
CA ALA A 2 27.09 26.33 46.83
C ALA A 2 25.99 25.34 47.29
N ALA A 3 24.80 25.38 46.69
CA ALA A 3 23.70 24.48 47.05
C ALA A 3 23.98 23.00 46.71
N ALA A 4 24.75 22.73 45.65
CA ALA A 4 25.13 21.37 45.26
C ALA A 4 26.18 20.79 46.23
N TYR A 5 27.10 21.63 46.72
CA TYR A 5 28.15 21.20 47.63
C TYR A 5 27.59 20.85 49.02
N GLY A 6 26.61 21.62 49.52
CA GLY A 6 25.93 21.31 50.79
C GLY A 6 25.15 19.99 50.77
N LEU A 7 24.61 19.60 49.60
CA LEU A 7 23.85 18.36 49.43
C LEU A 7 24.75 17.13 49.24
N TYR A 8 25.92 17.27 48.59
CA TYR A 8 26.84 16.17 48.29
C TYR A 8 28.00 16.00 49.29
N ALA A 9 28.32 17.01 50.12
CA ALA A 9 29.47 16.95 51.03
C ALA A 9 29.33 15.90 52.16
N ARG A 10 28.15 15.30 52.35
CA ARG A 10 27.87 14.32 53.43
C ARG A 10 27.07 13.10 52.99
N ALA A 11 26.83 12.91 51.70
CA ALA A 11 25.98 11.83 51.17
C ALA A 11 26.83 10.79 50.44
N ALA A 12 26.99 9.60 51.03
CA ALA A 12 27.64 8.45 50.40
C ALA A 12 26.75 7.73 49.37
N GLN A 13 25.45 8.06 49.33
CA GLN A 13 24.48 7.58 48.35
C GLN A 13 23.53 8.72 47.97
N ASP A 14 23.22 8.83 46.68
CA ASP A 14 22.35 9.88 46.12
C ASP A 14 21.01 9.97 46.88
N PRO A 15 20.69 11.12 47.52
CA PRO A 15 19.43 11.31 48.27
C PRO A 15 18.23 11.69 47.37
N LEU A 16 18.47 11.95 46.08
CA LEU A 16 17.46 12.30 45.08
C LEU A 16 16.34 11.24 44.84
N PRO A 17 16.59 9.92 44.86
CA PRO A 17 15.53 8.92 44.69
C PRO A 17 14.54 8.87 45.87
N GLY A 18 14.98 9.29 47.08
CA GLY A 18 14.16 9.27 48.30
C GLY A 18 13.15 10.42 48.39
N MET A 19 13.47 11.60 47.84
CA MET A 19 12.58 12.79 47.89
C MET A 19 11.71 12.97 46.65
N LEU A 20 12.17 12.51 45.46
CA LEU A 20 11.42 12.67 44.19
C LEU A 20 10.78 11.37 43.68
N GLY A 21 10.96 10.23 44.36
CA GLY A 21 10.20 8.99 44.19
C GLY A 21 9.87 8.57 42.75
N ALA A 22 8.69 8.94 42.27
CA ALA A 22 8.21 8.63 40.92
C ALA A 22 8.92 9.45 39.83
N LEU A 23 9.16 10.75 40.06
CA LEU A 23 9.85 11.65 39.12
C LEU A 23 11.34 11.29 39.00
N GLY A 24 11.98 10.92 40.12
CA GLY A 24 13.38 10.48 40.12
C GLY A 24 13.61 9.14 39.40
N ARG A 25 12.58 8.27 39.35
CA ARG A 25 12.61 7.02 38.57
C ARG A 25 12.26 7.26 37.09
N ALA A 26 11.30 8.15 36.81
CA ALA A 26 10.94 8.53 35.45
C ALA A 26 12.10 9.23 34.71
N MET A 27 12.85 10.11 35.37
CA MET A 27 14.05 10.73 34.78
C MET A 27 15.18 9.72 34.56
N ARG A 28 15.32 8.72 35.45
CA ARG A 28 16.35 7.67 35.33
C ARG A 28 16.08 6.71 34.17
N ASN A 29 14.80 6.45 33.86
CA ASN A 29 14.37 5.60 32.74
C ASN A 29 14.11 6.39 31.45
N ARG A 30 14.78 7.54 31.24
CA ARG A 30 14.65 8.36 30.01
C ARG A 30 13.18 8.60 29.62
N PHE A 31 12.33 8.85 30.63
CA PHE A 31 10.93 9.25 30.50
C PHE A 31 10.02 8.35 29.64
N TYR A 32 10.38 7.09 29.37
CA TYR A 32 9.57 6.17 28.54
C TYR A 32 9.20 6.70 27.13
N PHE A 33 9.80 7.82 26.69
CA PHE A 33 9.49 8.43 25.40
C PHE A 33 9.87 7.50 24.25
N ASP A 34 10.99 6.80 24.37
CA ASP A 34 11.49 5.89 23.34
C ASP A 34 10.53 4.72 23.10
N GLU A 35 10.00 4.13 24.18
CA GLU A 35 9.01 3.05 24.11
C GLU A 35 7.65 3.52 23.59
N LEU A 36 7.22 4.72 23.99
CA LEU A 36 5.98 5.31 23.47
C LEU A 36 6.11 5.58 21.96
N TYR A 37 7.25 6.10 21.52
CA TYR A 37 7.55 6.41 20.11
C TYR A 37 7.65 5.13 19.27
N GLN A 38 8.35 4.10 19.76
CA GLN A 38 8.39 2.79 19.11
C GLN A 38 6.99 2.16 19.05
N ALA A 39 6.21 2.23 20.12
CA ALA A 39 4.91 1.58 20.17
C ALA A 39 3.85 2.23 19.28
N THR A 40 3.90 3.56 19.08
CA THR A 40 2.92 4.29 18.27
C THR A 40 3.39 4.53 16.85
N VAL A 41 4.56 5.15 16.66
CA VAL A 41 5.02 5.59 15.34
C VAL A 41 5.46 4.40 14.49
N ILE A 42 6.32 3.52 15.02
CA ILE A 42 6.83 2.36 14.26
C ILE A 42 5.69 1.39 13.98
N ARG A 43 4.90 1.05 15.01
CA ARG A 43 3.78 0.11 14.86
C ARG A 43 2.70 0.65 13.92
N GLY A 44 2.45 1.97 13.93
CA GLY A 44 1.55 2.63 13.00
C GLY A 44 2.05 2.62 11.56
N HIS A 45 3.34 2.93 11.35
CA HIS A 45 3.97 2.87 10.03
C HIS A 45 4.01 1.45 9.47
N ASP A 46 4.36 0.45 10.28
CA ASP A 46 4.38 -0.96 9.87
C ASP A 46 2.99 -1.46 9.46
N PHE A 47 1.94 -1.02 10.17
CA PHE A 47 0.56 -1.34 9.79
C PHE A 47 0.21 -0.72 8.43
N LEU A 48 0.53 0.57 8.25
CA LEU A 48 0.26 1.28 7.00
C LEU A 48 1.01 0.67 5.82
N ALA A 49 2.28 0.30 6.02
CA ALA A 49 3.11 -0.36 5.01
C ALA A 49 2.53 -1.72 4.60
N ARG A 50 2.06 -2.53 5.56
CA ARG A 50 1.41 -3.82 5.26
C ARG A 50 0.09 -3.65 4.51
N VAL A 51 -0.71 -2.65 4.85
CA VAL A 51 -1.96 -2.36 4.14
C VAL A 51 -1.67 -1.91 2.71
N ALA A 52 -0.70 -1.02 2.52
CA ALA A 52 -0.29 -0.54 1.19
C ALA A 52 0.25 -1.69 0.32
N ASP A 53 1.12 -2.54 0.87
CA ASP A 53 1.67 -3.71 0.16
C ASP A 53 0.57 -4.74 -0.19
N GLY A 54 -0.41 -4.94 0.70
CA GLY A 54 -1.58 -5.77 0.42
C GLY A 54 -2.46 -5.20 -0.69
N PHE A 55 -2.69 -3.89 -0.69
CA PHE A 55 -3.47 -3.20 -1.70
C PHE A 55 -2.77 -3.21 -3.08
N ASP A 56 -1.47 -2.93 -3.11
CA ASP A 56 -0.66 -2.96 -4.34
C ASP A 56 -0.67 -4.36 -4.96
N ARG A 57 -0.39 -5.41 -4.17
CA ARG A 57 -0.49 -6.80 -4.65
C ARG A 57 -1.87 -7.17 -5.12
N TRP A 58 -2.93 -6.70 -4.46
CA TRP A 58 -4.29 -6.99 -4.87
C TRP A 58 -4.64 -6.33 -6.21
N ILE A 59 -4.22 -5.09 -6.41
CA ILE A 59 -4.40 -4.38 -7.69
C ILE A 59 -3.56 -5.02 -8.79
N LEU A 60 -2.27 -5.27 -8.56
CA LEU A 60 -1.37 -5.86 -9.55
C LEU A 60 -1.80 -7.30 -9.89
N ALA A 61 -2.06 -8.15 -8.91
CA ALA A 61 -2.48 -9.52 -9.17
C ALA A 61 -3.91 -9.61 -9.73
N GLY A 62 -4.82 -8.77 -9.25
CA GLY A 62 -6.23 -8.78 -9.65
C GLY A 62 -6.47 -8.09 -10.99
N VAL A 63 -6.08 -6.82 -11.13
CA VAL A 63 -6.36 -6.02 -12.32
C VAL A 63 -5.34 -6.28 -13.41
N ALA A 64 -4.05 -6.27 -13.09
CA ALA A 64 -3.03 -6.41 -14.13
C ALA A 64 -2.96 -7.85 -14.64
N VAL A 65 -2.79 -8.85 -13.76
CA VAL A 65 -2.57 -10.24 -14.21
C VAL A 65 -3.88 -10.91 -14.66
N ARG A 66 -4.93 -10.92 -13.83
CA ARG A 66 -6.19 -11.59 -14.21
C ARG A 66 -6.99 -10.80 -15.24
N GLY A 67 -6.95 -9.47 -15.20
CA GLY A 67 -7.61 -8.63 -16.19
C GLY A 67 -7.02 -8.82 -17.59
N THR A 68 -5.70 -8.68 -17.75
CA THR A 68 -5.08 -8.81 -19.08
C THR A 68 -5.12 -10.23 -19.65
N HIS A 69 -4.98 -11.26 -18.80
CA HIS A 69 -5.08 -12.64 -19.25
C HIS A 69 -6.52 -12.97 -19.69
N GLY A 70 -7.52 -12.55 -18.90
CA GLY A 70 -8.93 -12.75 -19.22
C GLY A 70 -9.37 -12.02 -20.49
N THR A 71 -8.93 -10.78 -20.70
CA THR A 71 -9.26 -10.02 -21.92
C THR A 71 -8.64 -10.64 -23.17
N THR A 72 -7.40 -11.13 -23.06
CA THR A 72 -6.71 -11.76 -24.20
C THR A 72 -7.38 -13.08 -24.57
N GLU A 73 -7.76 -13.90 -23.59
CA GLU A 73 -8.47 -15.15 -23.84
C GLU A 73 -9.87 -14.92 -24.40
N LEU A 74 -10.63 -13.96 -23.84
CA LEU A 74 -11.95 -13.59 -24.37
C LEU A 74 -11.86 -13.04 -25.78
N ALA A 75 -10.89 -12.17 -26.06
CA ALA A 75 -10.64 -11.66 -27.41
C ALA A 75 -10.30 -12.81 -28.37
N GLY A 76 -9.44 -13.75 -27.97
CA GLY A 76 -9.11 -14.93 -28.76
C GLY A 76 -10.31 -15.84 -29.01
N ARG A 77 -11.19 -16.04 -28.02
CA ARG A 77 -12.45 -16.79 -28.17
C ARG A 77 -13.43 -16.08 -29.09
N ALA A 78 -13.57 -14.76 -28.99
CA ALA A 78 -14.41 -13.95 -29.89
C ALA A 78 -13.88 -13.99 -31.33
N LEU A 79 -12.57 -13.90 -31.52
CA LEU A 79 -11.93 -14.02 -32.83
C LEU A 79 -12.15 -15.42 -33.43
N ARG A 80 -12.15 -16.46 -32.59
CA ARG A 80 -12.52 -17.83 -32.99
C ARG A 80 -13.98 -17.96 -33.44
N LEU A 81 -14.90 -17.23 -32.82
CA LEU A 81 -16.31 -17.22 -33.26
C LEU A 81 -16.48 -16.54 -34.63
N LEU A 82 -15.69 -15.52 -34.93
CA LEU A 82 -15.62 -14.93 -36.28
C LEU A 82 -15.03 -15.89 -37.32
N GLN A 83 -14.24 -16.86 -36.86
CA GLN A 83 -13.61 -17.92 -37.67
C GLN A 83 -14.52 -19.15 -37.86
N THR A 84 -15.84 -19.00 -37.75
CA THR A 84 -16.79 -20.00 -38.26
C THR A 84 -16.57 -20.09 -39.77
N GLY A 85 -16.00 -21.20 -40.27
CA GLY A 85 -15.60 -21.40 -41.67
C GLY A 85 -16.73 -21.39 -42.72
N ASN A 86 -17.81 -20.66 -42.47
CA ASN A 86 -18.90 -20.40 -43.39
C ASN A 86 -18.55 -19.18 -44.27
N LEU A 87 -18.20 -19.44 -45.53
CA LEU A 87 -17.92 -18.41 -46.53
C LEU A 87 -19.06 -17.39 -46.69
N GLN A 88 -20.30 -17.78 -46.42
CA GLN A 88 -21.47 -16.91 -46.55
C GLN A 88 -21.44 -15.75 -45.54
N THR A 89 -21.00 -15.99 -44.31
CA THR A 89 -20.87 -14.94 -43.28
C THR A 89 -19.80 -13.91 -43.67
N TYR A 90 -18.68 -14.37 -44.25
CA TYR A 90 -17.64 -13.49 -44.77
C TYR A 90 -18.13 -12.65 -45.96
N ALA A 91 -18.87 -13.25 -46.90
CA ALA A 91 -19.43 -12.53 -48.04
C ALA A 91 -20.43 -11.44 -47.60
N LEU A 92 -21.23 -11.73 -46.58
CA LEU A 92 -22.20 -10.78 -46.01
C LEU A 92 -21.49 -9.61 -45.30
N LEU A 93 -20.49 -9.90 -44.46
CA LEU A 93 -19.62 -8.88 -43.83
C LEU A 93 -18.90 -8.01 -44.85
N PHE A 94 -18.40 -8.63 -45.93
CA PHE A 94 -17.74 -7.92 -47.02
C PHE A 94 -18.69 -6.96 -47.75
N ALA A 95 -19.89 -7.43 -48.12
CA ALA A 95 -20.91 -6.60 -48.75
C ALA A 95 -21.35 -5.43 -47.84
N LEU A 96 -21.53 -5.69 -46.53
CA LEU A 96 -21.82 -4.66 -45.53
C LEU A 96 -20.69 -3.63 -45.43
N GLY A 97 -19.44 -4.08 -45.38
CA GLY A 97 -18.26 -3.21 -45.30
C GLY A 97 -18.13 -2.31 -46.53
N VAL A 98 -18.33 -2.87 -47.73
CA VAL A 98 -18.35 -2.09 -48.98
C VAL A 98 -19.49 -1.07 -48.95
N GLY A 99 -20.70 -1.46 -48.54
CA GLY A 99 -21.84 -0.56 -48.41
C GLY A 99 -21.57 0.60 -47.44
N LEU A 100 -20.93 0.32 -46.29
CA LEU A 100 -20.56 1.33 -45.30
C LEU A 100 -19.52 2.31 -45.84
N ILE A 101 -18.49 1.81 -46.52
CA ILE A 101 -17.44 2.65 -47.12
C ILE A 101 -18.05 3.55 -48.19
N LEU A 102 -18.90 3.00 -49.06
CA LEU A 102 -19.59 3.78 -50.08
C LEU A 102 -20.47 4.85 -49.44
N TYR A 103 -21.20 4.52 -48.38
CA TYR A 103 -22.00 5.50 -47.62
C TYR A 103 -21.13 6.65 -47.06
N LEU A 104 -20.03 6.33 -46.38
CA LEU A 104 -19.10 7.32 -45.80
C LEU A 104 -18.39 8.20 -46.83
N VAL A 105 -18.27 7.74 -48.08
CA VAL A 105 -17.60 8.48 -49.16
C VAL A 105 -18.62 9.33 -49.95
N LEU A 106 -19.85 8.86 -50.10
CA LEU A 106 -20.92 9.54 -50.84
C LEU A 106 -21.67 10.59 -50.01
N PHE A 107 -21.68 10.46 -48.68
CA PHE A 107 -22.30 11.38 -47.73
C PHE A 107 -21.27 11.91 -46.74
#